data_AF-W6XQE4-F1
#
_entry.id   AF-W6XQE4-F1
#
_cell.length_a   1.000
_cell.length_b   1.000
_cell.length_c   1.000
_cell.angle_alpha   90.00
_cell.angle_beta   90.00
_cell.angle_gamma   90.00
#
_symmetry.space_group_name_H-M   'P 1'
#
loop_
_entity.id
_entity.type
_entity.pdbx_description
1 polymer ?
#
loop_
_entity_poly.entity_id
_entity_poly.type
_entity_poly.pdbx_seq_one_letter_code
_entity_poly.pdbx_strand_id
1 'polypeptide(L)'
;MKTLTLALFSLLSLAFAGEPVCQQCDYRPGHNLCDITTSCTFVWGHDDPSTPAPYYCACRAGYRADNCEAGDTTQQFRLPWYGTPGGDPSQQGRVFVKPGTSCNTLCDDWTLGKDGCKAVVELDSCL
;
A
#
# COMPACT_ATOMS: atom_id res chain seq x y z
N MET A 1 8.14 -24.26 -58.90
CA MET A 1 8.49 -23.22 -57.91
C MET A 1 7.46 -23.30 -56.80
N LYS A 2 7.83 -23.79 -55.61
CA LYS A 2 6.96 -23.87 -54.42
C LYS A 2 7.70 -23.17 -53.29
N THR A 3 7.27 -21.96 -52.95
CA THR A 3 7.77 -21.17 -51.83
C THR A 3 7.11 -21.66 -50.55
N LEU A 4 7.92 -22.11 -49.60
CA LEU A 4 7.50 -22.60 -48.29
C LEU A 4 7.61 -21.43 -47.30
N THR A 5 6.47 -20.89 -46.85
CA THR A 5 6.43 -19.80 -45.86
C THR A 5 6.40 -20.41 -44.46
N LEU A 6 7.49 -20.27 -43.69
CA LEU A 6 7.51 -20.59 -42.26
C LEU A 6 6.91 -19.40 -41.47
N ALA A 7 5.79 -19.62 -40.79
CA ALA A 7 5.24 -18.68 -39.83
C ALA A 7 5.90 -18.91 -38.45
N LEU A 8 6.63 -17.90 -37.97
CA LEU A 8 7.23 -17.88 -36.64
C LEU A 8 6.18 -17.39 -35.64
N PHE A 9 5.61 -18.29 -34.83
CA PHE A 9 4.75 -17.90 -33.70
C PHE A 9 5.65 -17.56 -32.49
N SER A 10 5.76 -16.27 -32.18
CA SER A 10 6.40 -15.79 -30.95
C SER A 10 5.46 -16.02 -29.77
N LEU A 11 5.90 -16.84 -28.81
CA LEU A 11 5.22 -17.06 -27.54
C LEU A 11 5.54 -15.89 -26.60
N LEU A 12 4.60 -14.96 -26.45
CA LEU A 12 4.67 -13.90 -25.45
C LEU A 12 4.17 -14.47 -24.12
N SER A 13 5.09 -14.88 -23.23
CA SER A 13 4.75 -15.31 -21.88
C SER A 13 4.38 -14.09 -21.03
N LEU A 14 3.10 -13.87 -20.76
CA LEU A 14 2.66 -12.95 -19.71
C LEU A 14 2.96 -13.58 -18.35
N ALA A 15 3.98 -13.07 -17.66
CA ALA A 15 4.18 -13.36 -16.25
C ALA A 15 3.08 -12.63 -15.46
N PHE A 16 2.13 -13.40 -14.90
CA PHE A 16 1.17 -12.88 -13.94
C PHE A 16 1.88 -12.72 -12.59
N ALA A 17 2.35 -11.52 -12.27
CA ALA A 17 2.72 -11.19 -10.90
C ALA A 17 1.43 -11.09 -10.10
N GLY A 18 1.27 -11.93 -9.06
CA GLY A 18 0.13 -11.83 -8.15
C GLY A 18 0.12 -10.48 -7.42
N GLU A 19 -1.05 -10.03 -6.98
CA GLU A 19 -1.15 -8.79 -6.19
C GLU A 19 -0.33 -8.90 -4.89
N PRO A 20 0.29 -7.79 -4.43
CA PRO A 20 1.00 -7.78 -3.16
C PRO A 20 0.07 -8.18 -2.01
N VAL A 21 0.54 -9.05 -1.12
CA VAL A 21 -0.19 -9.43 0.09
C VAL A 21 0.23 -8.52 1.24
N CYS A 22 -0.69 -7.73 1.78
CA CYS A 22 -0.43 -6.85 2.90
C CYS A 22 -1.06 -7.40 4.17
N GLN A 23 -0.26 -7.48 5.23
CA GLN A 23 -0.76 -7.96 6.52
C GLN A 23 -1.77 -6.97 7.10
N GLN A 24 -2.97 -7.47 7.37
CA GLN A 24 -4.07 -6.70 7.93
C GLN A 24 -4.03 -6.71 9.47
N CYS A 25 -4.64 -5.70 10.07
CA CYS A 25 -4.92 -5.63 11.50
C CYS A 25 -6.39 -5.93 11.78
N ASP A 26 -6.72 -6.20 13.05
CA ASP A 26 -8.10 -6.46 13.48
C ASP A 26 -8.52 -5.41 14.50
N TYR A 27 -9.44 -4.52 14.14
CA TYR A 27 -9.85 -3.40 14.99
C TYR A 27 -10.46 -3.82 16.35
N ARG A 28 -10.80 -5.11 16.54
CA ARG A 28 -11.34 -5.61 17.80
C ARG A 28 -10.32 -5.51 18.95
N PRO A 29 -10.75 -5.08 20.16
CA PRO A 29 -9.88 -5.05 21.33
C PRO A 29 -9.18 -6.40 21.56
N GLY A 30 -7.87 -6.37 21.80
CA GLY A 30 -7.05 -7.58 21.98
C GLY A 30 -6.52 -8.22 20.69
N HIS A 31 -7.02 -7.81 19.51
CA HIS A 31 -6.62 -8.36 18.21
C HIS A 31 -5.98 -7.33 17.26
N ASN A 32 -5.94 -6.05 17.66
CA ASN A 32 -5.38 -4.94 16.88
C ASN A 32 -3.96 -5.21 16.39
N LEU A 33 -3.09 -5.69 17.27
CA LEU A 33 -1.69 -6.05 17.01
C LEU A 33 -0.83 -4.94 16.35
N CYS A 34 -1.37 -3.75 16.10
CA CYS A 34 -0.59 -2.61 15.66
C CYS A 34 0.27 -2.09 16.81
N ASP A 35 1.45 -1.56 16.47
CA ASP A 35 2.28 -0.87 17.45
C ASP A 35 1.58 0.40 17.96
N ILE A 36 1.86 0.83 19.20
CA ILE A 36 1.26 2.02 19.81
C ILE A 36 1.47 3.32 19.01
N THR A 37 2.48 3.33 18.13
CA THR A 37 2.79 4.47 17.25
C THR A 37 1.92 4.52 16.00
N THR A 38 1.06 3.53 15.81
CA THR A 38 0.19 3.34 14.65
C THR A 38 -1.27 3.17 15.09
N SER A 39 -2.19 3.14 14.13
CA SER A 39 -3.61 2.91 14.39
C SER A 39 -4.21 1.95 13.37
N CYS A 40 -4.93 0.94 13.84
CA CYS A 40 -5.65 0.03 12.96
C CYS A 40 -6.80 0.78 12.26
N THR A 41 -6.65 1.00 10.97
CA THR A 41 -7.43 1.97 10.21
C THR A 41 -8.10 1.29 9.04
N PHE A 42 -9.41 1.52 8.89
CA PHE A 42 -10.16 1.09 7.72
C PHE A 42 -9.77 1.94 6.51
N VAL A 43 -9.32 1.29 5.43
CA VAL A 43 -8.98 1.95 4.17
C VAL A 43 -10.08 1.69 3.15
N TRP A 44 -10.65 2.77 2.62
CA TRP A 44 -11.67 2.71 1.57
C TRP A 44 -11.11 2.93 0.16
N GLY A 45 -9.80 3.18 0.04
CA GLY A 45 -9.08 3.46 -1.21
C GLY A 45 -8.69 2.22 -2.02
N HIS A 46 -9.47 1.15 -1.98
CA HIS A 46 -9.24 -0.02 -2.83
C HIS A 46 -10.08 0.13 -4.09
N ASP A 47 -9.46 0.02 -5.25
CA ASP A 47 -10.16 0.11 -6.54
C ASP A 47 -11.10 -1.09 -6.78
N ASP A 48 -10.92 -2.19 -6.02
CA ASP A 48 -11.82 -3.33 -6.03
C ASP A 48 -12.92 -3.21 -4.94
N PRO A 49 -14.18 -2.95 -5.32
CA PRO A 49 -15.32 -2.84 -4.41
C PRO A 49 -15.71 -4.17 -3.73
N SER A 50 -15.13 -5.30 -4.14
CA SER A 50 -15.33 -6.61 -3.51
C SER A 50 -14.40 -6.84 -2.31
N THR A 51 -13.44 -5.94 -2.06
CA THR A 51 -12.49 -6.04 -0.95
C THR A 51 -13.22 -5.88 0.40
N PRO A 52 -13.38 -6.94 1.21
CA PRO A 52 -14.42 -6.93 2.26
C PRO A 52 -14.18 -5.99 3.45
N ALA A 53 -12.93 -5.57 3.72
CA ALA A 53 -12.54 -4.48 4.63
C ALA A 53 -11.06 -4.60 5.03
N PRO A 54 -10.13 -3.98 4.31
CA PRO A 54 -8.71 -4.14 4.59
C PRO A 54 -8.26 -3.11 5.62
N TYR A 55 -8.30 -3.51 6.89
CA TYR A 55 -7.77 -2.72 7.98
C TYR A 55 -6.24 -2.87 7.99
N TYR A 56 -5.53 -1.74 8.04
CA TYR A 56 -4.06 -1.74 8.14
C TYR A 56 -3.58 -0.90 9.32
N CYS A 57 -2.39 -1.21 9.82
CA CYS A 57 -1.73 -0.38 10.81
C CYS A 57 -1.21 0.88 10.11
N ALA A 58 -1.90 2.00 10.28
CA ALA A 58 -1.53 3.26 9.70
C ALA A 58 -0.58 4.03 10.62
N CYS A 59 0.55 4.48 10.08
CA CYS A 59 1.44 5.43 10.75
C CYS A 59 0.72 6.78 10.96
N ARG A 60 1.20 7.59 11.91
CA ARG A 60 0.82 9.01 12.02
C ARG A 60 1.16 9.76 10.72
N ALA A 61 0.41 10.80 10.40
CA ALA A 61 0.67 11.60 9.19
C ALA A 61 2.11 12.14 9.20
N GLY A 62 2.83 11.96 8.09
CA GLY A 62 4.23 12.37 7.97
C GLY A 62 5.27 11.40 8.54
N TYR A 63 4.84 10.24 9.07
CA TYR A 63 5.73 9.22 9.61
C TYR A 63 5.70 7.94 8.77
N ARG A 64 6.81 7.22 8.78
CA ARG A 64 7.02 5.93 8.14
C ARG A 64 7.63 4.92 9.13
N ALA A 65 7.76 3.66 8.71
CA ALA A 65 8.28 2.59 9.54
C ALA A 65 9.72 2.86 10.01
N ASP A 66 10.01 2.45 11.25
CA ASP A 66 11.36 2.52 11.81
C ASP A 66 12.26 1.40 11.24
N ASN A 67 13.57 1.65 11.23
CA ASN A 67 14.60 0.65 10.94
C ASN A 67 14.44 -0.12 9.61
N CYS A 68 13.87 0.51 8.59
CA CYS A 68 13.82 -0.03 7.23
C CYS A 68 13.99 1.05 6.15
N GLU A 69 14.42 0.62 4.98
CA GLU A 69 14.53 1.47 3.80
C GLU A 69 13.15 1.96 3.37
N ALA A 70 13.06 3.21 2.91
CA ALA A 70 11.77 3.82 2.55
C ALA A 70 11.01 3.02 1.49
N GLY A 71 11.73 2.40 0.56
CA GLY A 71 11.17 1.56 -0.50
C GLY A 71 10.90 0.10 -0.13
N ASP A 72 11.06 -0.32 1.13
CA ASP A 72 10.83 -1.71 1.54
C ASP A 72 9.32 -2.03 1.64
N THR A 73 8.75 -2.51 0.54
CA THR A 73 7.34 -2.90 0.44
C THR A 73 6.95 -4.09 1.31
N THR A 74 7.91 -4.81 1.91
CA THR A 74 7.63 -5.90 2.85
C THR A 74 7.31 -5.40 4.26
N GLN A 75 7.62 -4.12 4.53
CA GLN A 75 7.43 -3.48 5.83
C GLN A 75 6.44 -2.34 5.78
N GLN A 76 6.45 -1.58 4.68
CA GLN A 76 5.69 -0.34 4.55
C GLN A 76 5.22 -0.09 3.13
N PHE A 77 4.07 0.57 3.01
CA PHE A 77 3.49 0.92 1.72
C PHE A 77 2.55 2.12 1.87
N ARG A 78 2.17 2.72 0.75
CA ARG A 78 1.05 3.66 0.64
C ARG A 78 -0.01 3.06 -0.28
N LEU A 79 -1.23 3.53 -0.17
CA LEU A 79 -2.35 3.15 -1.04
C LEU A 79 -3.00 4.40 -1.62
N PRO A 80 -3.69 4.27 -2.78
CA PRO A 80 -4.51 5.32 -3.36
C PRO A 80 -5.74 5.64 -2.48
N TRP A 81 -5.51 6.39 -1.39
CA TRP A 81 -6.55 6.80 -0.47
C TRP A 81 -7.02 8.24 -0.75
N TYR A 82 -7.82 8.37 -1.81
CA TYR A 82 -8.31 9.66 -2.31
C TYR A 82 -9.25 10.37 -1.31
N GLY A 83 -9.74 11.55 -1.64
CA GLY A 83 -10.85 12.19 -0.91
C GLY A 83 -12.19 11.72 -1.45
N THR A 84 -13.26 11.76 -0.66
CA THR A 84 -14.59 11.39 -1.16
C THR A 84 -15.23 12.55 -1.92
N PRO A 85 -16.16 12.29 -2.87
CA PRO A 85 -16.97 13.36 -3.47
C PRO A 85 -17.76 14.19 -2.45
N GLY A 86 -17.99 13.65 -1.25
CA GLY A 86 -18.63 14.33 -0.12
C GLY A 86 -17.73 15.31 0.64
N GLY A 87 -16.46 15.45 0.25
CA GLY A 87 -15.54 16.44 0.79
C GLY A 87 -14.54 15.93 1.83
N ASP A 88 -14.41 14.62 2.04
CA ASP A 88 -13.38 14.09 2.94
C ASP A 88 -11.98 14.35 2.36
N PRO A 89 -11.01 14.81 3.17
CA PRO A 89 -9.67 15.10 2.69
C PRO A 89 -8.92 13.81 2.33
N SER A 90 -8.18 13.84 1.22
CA SER A 90 -7.33 12.71 0.83
C SER A 90 -6.34 12.33 1.93
N GLN A 91 -6.14 11.03 2.08
CA GLN A 91 -5.19 10.44 3.02
C GLN A 91 -4.01 9.74 2.30
N GLN A 92 -3.81 9.97 0.99
CA GLN A 92 -2.78 9.31 0.15
C GLN A 92 -1.34 9.41 0.65
N GLY A 93 -1.04 10.41 1.51
CA GLY A 93 0.28 10.57 2.12
C GLY A 93 0.54 9.63 3.30
N ARG A 94 -0.48 8.87 3.73
CA ARG A 94 -0.40 7.99 4.89
C ARG A 94 0.33 6.70 4.54
N VAL A 95 1.26 6.33 5.41
CA VAL A 95 2.00 5.07 5.33
C VAL A 95 1.29 4.01 6.15
N PHE A 96 1.25 2.80 5.62
CA PHE A 96 0.75 1.60 6.27
C PHE A 96 1.89 0.62 6.48
N VAL A 97 1.81 -0.15 7.54
CA VAL A 97 2.82 -1.13 7.93
C VAL A 97 2.16 -2.43 8.36
N LYS A 98 2.95 -3.50 8.40
CA LYS A 98 2.52 -4.76 9.02
C LYS A 98 2.28 -4.62 10.53
N PRO A 99 1.44 -5.46 11.14
CA PRO A 99 1.25 -5.50 12.59
C PRO A 99 2.57 -5.61 13.37
N GLY A 100 2.66 -4.88 14.50
CA GLY A 100 3.83 -4.82 15.37
C GLY A 100 4.97 -3.92 14.89
N THR A 101 4.90 -3.33 13.70
CA THR A 101 5.92 -2.39 13.20
C THR A 101 5.68 -0.99 13.77
N SER A 102 6.72 -0.38 14.36
CA SER A 102 6.67 1.00 14.84
C SER A 102 6.89 2.02 13.71
N CYS A 103 6.23 3.18 13.79
CA CYS A 103 6.36 4.29 12.85
C CYS A 103 6.74 5.60 13.56
N ASN A 104 8.01 5.80 13.90
CA ASN A 104 8.52 7.04 14.48
C ASN A 104 9.51 7.78 13.58
N THR A 105 9.83 7.23 12.41
CA THR A 105 10.72 7.86 11.43
C THR A 105 9.93 8.91 10.66
N LEU A 106 10.31 10.18 10.81
CA LEU A 106 9.72 11.28 10.07
C LEU A 106 10.12 11.20 8.60
N CYS A 107 9.17 11.39 7.69
CA CYS A 107 9.46 11.51 6.27
C CYS A 107 10.14 12.85 5.96
N ASP A 108 11.04 12.88 4.98
CA ASP A 108 11.81 14.09 4.65
C ASP A 108 10.91 15.28 4.27
N ASP A 109 9.82 15.00 3.55
CA ASP A 109 8.90 15.99 3.01
C ASP A 109 7.56 16.06 3.76
N TRP A 110 7.50 15.64 5.04
CA TRP A 110 6.27 15.38 5.80
C TRP A 110 5.18 16.48 5.77
N THR A 111 5.53 17.72 5.44
CA THR A 111 4.61 18.86 5.31
C THR A 111 3.85 18.93 3.97
N LEU A 112 4.25 18.16 2.96
CA LEU A 112 3.70 18.24 1.59
C LEU A 112 2.39 17.45 1.39
N GLY A 113 1.66 17.14 2.47
CA GLY A 113 0.38 16.44 2.42
C GLY A 113 0.52 15.05 1.78
N LYS A 114 -0.20 14.80 0.68
CA LYS A 114 -0.12 13.51 -0.05
C LYS A 114 1.31 13.19 -0.53
N ASP A 115 2.13 14.21 -0.74
CA ASP A 115 3.47 14.07 -1.25
C ASP A 115 4.52 13.91 -0.14
N GLY A 116 4.12 13.99 1.13
CA GLY A 116 5.07 14.12 2.24
C GLY A 116 5.82 12.85 2.63
N CYS A 117 5.38 11.68 2.17
CA CYS A 117 6.05 10.40 2.36
C CYS A 117 6.27 9.66 1.03
N LYS A 118 6.51 10.40 -0.07
CA LYS A 118 6.67 9.85 -1.43
C LYS A 118 7.78 8.81 -1.59
N ALA A 119 8.79 8.82 -0.73
CA ALA A 119 9.85 7.81 -0.71
C ALA A 119 9.32 6.41 -0.36
N VAL A 120 8.15 6.33 0.31
CA VAL A 120 7.41 5.07 0.49
C VAL A 120 6.60 4.77 -0.77
N VAL A 121 6.78 3.55 -1.28
CA VAL A 121 6.14 3.05 -2.50
C VAL A 121 4.62 3.06 -2.33
N GLU A 122 3.92 3.62 -3.30
CA GLU A 122 2.47 3.49 -3.45
C GLU A 122 2.18 2.23 -4.25
N LEU A 123 1.33 1.37 -3.70
CA LEU A 123 0.82 0.19 -4.39
C LEU A 123 -0.58 0.52 -4.93
N ASP A 124 -0.89 0.06 -6.14
CA ASP A 124 -2.23 0.24 -6.72
C ASP A 124 -3.29 -0.52 -5.92
N SER A 125 -2.90 -1.65 -5.34
CA SER A 125 -3.73 -2.49 -4.49
C SER A 125 -2.87 -3.24 -3.47
N CYS A 126 -3.52 -3.73 -2.42
CA CYS A 126 -2.94 -4.73 -1.54
C CYS A 126 -4.04 -5.59 -0.92
N LEU A 127 -3.88 -6.91 -0.93
CA LEU A 127 -4.89 -7.87 -0.46
C LEU A 127 -4.49 -8.52 0.87
#